data_AF-A0A9D9GI01-F1
#
_entry.id   AF-A0A9D9GI01-F1
#
_cell.length_a   1.000
_cell.length_b   1.000
_cell.length_c   1.000
_cell.angle_alpha   90.00
_cell.angle_beta   90.00
_cell.angle_gamma   90.00
#
_symmetry.space_group_name_H-M   'P 1'
#
loop_
_entity.id
_entity.type
_entity.pdbx_description
1 polymer ?
#
loop_
_entity_poly.entity_id
_entity_poly.type
_entity_poly.pdbx_seq_one_letter_code
_entity_poly.pdbx_strand_id
1 'polypeptide(L)' 'MKPKQNTTDLSKRKAPRTHRQVITLNDQELRALERYCQKYHVTNKAKFIRETLMRTILKRFEEDHPTLF' A
#
# COMPACT_ATOMS: atom_id res chain seq x y z
N MET A 1 -25.84 -0.86 39.75
CA MET A 1 -24.60 -0.38 39.08
C MET A 1 -24.67 -0.76 37.62
N LYS A 2 -24.71 0.21 36.69
CA LYS A 2 -24.71 -0.06 35.25
C LYS A 2 -23.26 -0.32 34.81
N PRO A 3 -22.97 -1.33 33.96
CA PRO A 3 -21.62 -1.52 33.45
C PRO A 3 -21.27 -0.36 32.50
N LYS A 4 -20.08 0.19 32.71
CA LYS A 4 -19.48 1.29 31.95
C LYS A 4 -19.30 0.82 30.51
N GLN A 5 -19.97 1.45 29.54
CA GLN A 5 -19.67 1.25 28.12
C GLN A 5 -18.25 1.76 27.88
N ASN A 6 -17.30 0.85 27.69
CA ASN A 6 -15.93 1.22 27.36
C ASN A 6 -15.88 1.67 25.90
N THR A 7 -16.00 2.99 25.72
CA THR A 7 -15.28 3.80 24.73
C THR A 7 -14.92 3.10 23.42
N THR A 8 -15.89 3.06 22.52
CA THR A 8 -15.69 2.78 21.09
C THR A 8 -14.96 3.95 20.44
N ASP A 9 -13.64 4.10 20.62
CA ASP A 9 -12.78 4.82 19.66
C ASP A 9 -11.28 4.67 19.99
N LEU A 10 -10.65 3.65 19.38
CA LEU A 10 -9.20 3.52 19.25
C LEU A 10 -8.89 3.43 17.75
N SER A 11 -9.21 4.52 17.05
CA SER A 11 -8.66 4.96 15.77
C SER A 11 -8.05 3.85 14.90
N LYS A 12 -8.85 3.25 13.99
CA LYS A 12 -8.39 2.42 12.85
C LYS A 12 -7.05 1.70 13.10
N ARG A 13 -7.02 0.70 13.99
CA ARG A 13 -5.89 -0.23 14.03
C ARG A 13 -5.63 -0.66 12.59
N LYS A 14 -4.45 -0.33 12.04
CA LYS A 14 -4.07 -0.69 10.66
C LYS A 14 -4.44 -2.14 10.45
N ALA A 15 -5.42 -2.40 9.58
CA ALA A 15 -5.91 -3.75 9.36
C ALA A 15 -4.70 -4.65 9.04
N PRO A 16 -4.62 -5.84 9.67
CA PRO A 16 -3.48 -6.72 9.48
C PRO A 16 -3.37 -7.11 8.00
N ARG A 17 -2.15 -7.11 7.47
CA ARG A 17 -1.88 -7.54 6.09
C ARG A 17 -1.80 -9.07 6.08
N THR A 18 -2.89 -9.74 5.76
CA THR A 18 -3.02 -11.20 5.79
C THR A 18 -2.73 -11.87 4.44
N HIS A 19 -2.92 -11.17 3.33
CA HIS A 19 -2.76 -11.71 1.99
C HIS A 19 -1.33 -11.53 1.49
N ARG A 20 -0.62 -12.63 1.28
CA ARG A 20 0.74 -12.64 0.73
C ARG A 20 0.68 -12.57 -0.80
N GLN A 21 1.41 -11.60 -1.36
CA GLN A 21 1.64 -11.50 -2.80
C GLN A 21 3.14 -11.65 -3.06
N VAL A 22 3.49 -12.42 -4.09
CA VAL A 22 4.88 -12.65 -4.52
C VAL A 22 5.01 -12.14 -5.95
N ILE A 23 6.06 -11.36 -6.20
CA ILE A 23 6.40 -10.90 -7.55
C ILE A 23 7.79 -11.39 -7.90
N THR A 24 7.97 -11.80 -9.14
CA THR A 24 9.26 -12.13 -9.75
C THR A 24 9.59 -11.05 -10.77
N LEU A 25 10.83 -10.59 -10.73
CA LEU A 25 11.36 -9.56 -11.63
C LEU A 25 12.50 -10.17 -12.44
N ASN A 26 12.65 -9.73 -13.68
CA ASN A 26 13.85 -10.06 -14.46
C ASN A 26 15.06 -9.26 -13.95
N ASP A 27 16.26 -9.59 -14.46
CA ASP A 27 17.49 -8.95 -14.00
C ASP A 27 17.54 -7.44 -14.31
N GLN A 28 16.94 -7.00 -15.41
CA GLN A 28 16.91 -5.58 -15.78
C GLN A 28 15.99 -4.77 -14.85
N GLU A 29 14.81 -5.30 -14.58
CA GLU A 29 13.81 -4.73 -13.66
C GLU A 29 14.35 -4.66 -12.24
N LEU A 30 15.01 -5.73 -11.78
CA LEU A 30 15.62 -5.75 -10.45
C LEU A 30 16.70 -4.67 -10.33
N ARG A 31 17.61 -4.57 -11.32
CA ARG A 31 18.63 -3.52 -11.32
C ARG A 31 18.04 -2.11 -11.31
N ALA A 32 16.96 -1.89 -12.06
CA ALA A 32 16.27 -0.60 -12.07
C ALA A 32 15.65 -0.27 -10.70
N LEU A 33 14.98 -1.25 -10.08
CA LEU A 33 14.40 -1.10 -8.75
C LEU A 33 15.47 -0.81 -7.69
N GLU A 34 16.59 -1.52 -7.73
CA GLU A 34 17.68 -1.33 -6.77
C GLU A 34 18.34 0.04 -6.92
N ARG A 35 18.60 0.46 -8.16
CA ARG A 35 19.10 1.81 -8.44
C ARG A 35 18.16 2.88 -7.91
N TYR A 36 16.86 2.71 -8.10
CA TYR A 36 15.85 3.62 -7.56
C TYR A 36 15.91 3.65 -6.02
N CYS A 37 15.93 2.48 -5.38
CA CYS A 37 16.00 2.39 -3.92
C CYS A 37 17.27 3.04 -3.35
N GLN A 38 18.41 2.86 -4.01
CA GLN A 38 19.67 3.51 -3.62
C GLN A 38 19.60 5.03 -3.78
N LYS A 39 19.11 5.51 -4.93
CA LYS A 39 19.03 6.95 -5.24
C LYS A 39 18.14 7.73 -4.28
N TYR A 40 17.01 7.13 -3.86
CA TYR A 40 16.02 7.79 -3.00
C TYR A 40 16.04 7.29 -1.55
N HIS A 41 17.08 6.54 -1.16
CA HIS A 41 17.26 5.99 0.19
C HIS A 41 16.03 5.22 0.70
N VAL A 42 15.41 4.41 -0.17
CA VAL A 42 14.25 3.60 0.18
C VAL A 42 14.71 2.43 1.07
N THR A 43 14.39 2.51 2.35
CA THR A 43 14.74 1.48 3.34
C THR A 43 13.88 0.22 3.23
N ASN A 44 12.61 0.35 2.84
CA ASN A 44 11.68 -0.77 2.76
C ASN A 44 11.12 -0.94 1.34
N LYS A 45 11.73 -1.86 0.58
CA LYS A 45 11.33 -2.20 -0.79
C LYS A 45 9.87 -2.66 -0.88
N ALA A 46 9.44 -3.54 0.02
CA ALA A 46 8.07 -4.08 0.02
C ALA A 46 7.01 -3.00 0.27
N LYS A 47 7.28 -2.06 1.19
CA LYS A 47 6.41 -0.91 1.46
C LYS A 47 6.30 -0.04 0.21
N PHE A 48 7.43 0.27 -0.43
CA PHE A 48 7.47 1.08 -1.64
C PHE A 48 6.68 0.45 -2.77
N ILE A 49 6.95 -0.82 -3.11
CA ILE A 49 6.24 -1.55 -4.17
C ILE A 49 4.74 -1.52 -3.93
N ARG A 50 4.31 -1.82 -2.70
CA ARG A 50 2.89 -1.83 -2.33
C ARG A 50 2.26 -0.45 -2.50
N GLU A 51 2.91 0.61 -2.00
CA GLU A 51 2.35 1.96 -2.07
C GLU A 51 2.25 2.45 -3.51
N THR A 52 3.27 2.19 -4.33
CA THR A 52 3.27 2.53 -5.76
C THR A 52 2.15 1.78 -6.49
N LEU A 53 2.06 0.45 -6.30
CA LEU A 53 1.02 -0.37 -6.93
C LEU A 53 -0.39 0.07 -6.54
N MET A 54 -0.64 0.26 -5.23
CA MET A 54 -1.97 0.67 -4.76
C MET A 54 -2.34 2.07 -5.25
N ARG A 55 -1.40 3.02 -5.28
CA ARG A 55 -1.64 4.36 -5.83
C ARG A 55 -2.06 4.29 -7.30
N THR A 56 -1.35 3.49 -8.11
CA THR A 56 -1.68 3.34 -9.53
C THR A 56 -3.06 2.71 -9.73
N ILE A 57 -3.38 1.64 -8.98
CA ILE A 57 -4.69 0.96 -9.07
C ILE A 57 -5.83 1.92 -8.69
N LEU A 58 -5.70 2.61 -7.55
CA LEU A 58 -6.75 3.51 -7.08
C LEU A 58 -6.95 4.70 -8.02
N LYS A 59 -5.86 5.30 -8.50
CA LYS A 59 -5.92 6.40 -9.48
C LYS A 59 -6.63 5.96 -10.76
N ARG A 60 -6.34 4.75 -11.24
CA ARG A 60 -7.00 4.20 -12.42
C ARG A 60 -8.49 3.96 -12.19
N PHE A 61 -8.88 3.43 -11.02
CA PHE A 61 -10.29 3.26 -10.68
C PHE A 61 -11.03 4.59 -10.53
N GLU A 62 -10.37 5.63 -10.04
CA GLU A 62 -10.93 6.99 -9.98
C GLU A 62 -11.13 7.57 -11.39
N GLU A 63 -10.17 7.37 -12.30
CA GLU A 63 -10.26 7.82 -13.70
C GLU A 63 -11.32 7.06 -14.52
N ASP A 64 -11.47 5.75 -14.27
CA ASP A 64 -12.43 4.89 -14.96
C ASP A 64 -13.85 4.99 -14.36
N HIS A 65 -14.01 5.60 -13.18
CA HIS A 65 -15.33 5.87 -12.65
C HIS A 65 -15.97 6.95 -13.53
N PRO A 66 -17.13 6.69 -14.18
CA PRO A 66 -17.83 7.74 -14.90
C PRO A 66 -18.10 8.86 -13.90
N THR A 67 -17.45 10.01 -14.10
CA THR A 67 -17.74 11.20 -13.31
C THR A 67 -19.17 11.57 -13.66
N LEU A 68 -20.10 11.25 -12.76
CA LEU A 68 -21.49 11.66 -12.88
C LEU A 68 -21.48 13.17 -13.12
N PHE A 69 -21.97 13.57 -14.29
CA PHE A 69 -22.59 14.87 -14.42
C PHE A 69 -23.74 14.99 -13.42
#